data_AF-A0A1C7LN76-F1
#
_entry.id   AF-A0A1C7LN76-F1
#
_cell.length_a   1.000
_cell.length_b   1.000
_cell.length_c   1.000
_cell.angle_alpha   90.00
_cell.angle_beta   90.00
_cell.angle_gamma   90.00
#
_symmetry.space_group_name_H-M   'P 1'
#
loop_
_entity.id
_entity.type
_entity.pdbx_description
1 polymer ?
#
loop_
_entity_poly.entity_id
_entity_poly.type
_entity_poly.pdbx_seq_one_letter_code
_entity_poly.pdbx_strand_id
1 'polypeptide(L)'
;MNRLFSQIEILYEDGARSFLFLTVPPTNRAPLLIDQGPTAVSKITSALADYNSQLSANVRAFQAKHNDLDQITVFDTRPIFNTLLDDAKTFGFVNSTGFCDAYQNGTPEITTQIAPCAPVSSYFWLNTLHPLFTVHNILAHAISTTLST
;
A
#
# COMPACT_ATOMS: atom_id res chain seq x y z
N MET A 1 1.69 -11.53 13.73
CA MET A 1 0.48 -10.73 14.06
C MET A 1 0.44 -10.21 15.49
N ASN A 2 0.91 -10.97 16.49
CA ASN A 2 0.83 -10.63 17.91
C ASN A 2 1.26 -9.19 18.25
N ARG A 3 2.40 -8.73 17.72
CA ARG A 3 2.88 -7.36 17.98
C ARG A 3 1.91 -6.29 17.47
N LEU A 4 1.32 -6.46 16.29
CA LEU A 4 0.36 -5.48 15.77
C LEU A 4 -0.87 -5.45 16.68
N PHE A 5 -1.47 -6.60 16.95
CA PHE A 5 -2.70 -6.65 17.75
C PHE A 5 -2.48 -6.27 19.22
N SER A 6 -1.28 -6.45 19.78
CA SER A 6 -1.00 -5.91 21.11
C SER A 6 -0.98 -4.37 21.13
N GLN A 7 -0.66 -3.70 20.02
CA GLN A 7 -0.80 -2.23 19.94
C GLN A 7 -2.24 -1.80 19.67
N ILE A 8 -2.99 -2.58 18.89
CA ILE A 8 -4.42 -2.33 18.66
C ILE A 8 -5.23 -2.45 19.96
N GLU A 9 -4.91 -3.45 20.79
CA GLU A 9 -5.53 -3.60 22.12
C GLU A 9 -5.23 -2.40 23.02
N ILE A 10 -3.99 -1.88 23.03
CA ILE A 10 -3.66 -0.65 23.78
C ILE A 10 -4.51 0.52 23.29
N LEU A 11 -4.62 0.74 21.98
CA LEU A 11 -5.44 1.82 21.43
C LEU A 11 -6.92 1.66 21.82
N TYR A 12 -7.43 0.44 21.81
CA TYR A 12 -8.79 0.13 22.24
C TYR A 12 -9.00 0.38 23.74
N GLU A 13 -8.07 -0.06 24.59
CA GLU A 13 -8.09 0.18 26.03
C GLU A 13 -8.03 1.68 26.36
N ASP A 14 -7.32 2.46 25.53
CA ASP A 14 -7.22 3.93 25.61
C ASP A 14 -8.43 4.66 24.99
N GLY A 15 -9.45 3.94 24.52
CA GLY A 15 -10.73 4.51 24.10
C GLY A 15 -10.96 4.59 22.59
N ALA A 16 -10.03 4.11 21.74
CA ALA A 16 -10.30 4.02 20.30
C ALA A 16 -11.39 2.98 20.04
N ARG A 17 -12.36 3.33 19.18
CA ARG A 17 -13.48 2.45 18.78
C ARG A 17 -13.62 2.23 17.29
N SER A 18 -12.91 3.02 16.49
CA SER A 18 -12.89 2.89 15.03
C SER A 18 -11.48 2.54 14.54
N PHE A 19 -11.38 1.51 13.72
CA PHE A 19 -10.12 0.99 13.20
C PHE A 19 -10.22 0.69 11.69
N LEU A 20 -9.28 1.25 10.93
CA LEU A 20 -9.03 0.89 9.55
C LEU A 20 -7.74 0.07 9.46
N PHE A 21 -7.83 -1.13 8.89
CA PHE A 21 -6.71 -2.01 8.61
C PHE A 21 -6.46 -2.09 7.11
N LEU A 22 -5.24 -1.80 6.67
CA LEU A 22 -4.86 -1.94 5.28
C LEU A 22 -4.13 -3.27 5.06
N THR A 23 -4.52 -4.02 4.03
CA THR A 23 -3.67 -5.13 3.55
C THR A 23 -2.37 -4.56 2.98
N VAL A 24 -1.31 -5.37 3.02
CA VAL A 24 -0.05 -5.01 2.36
C VAL A 24 -0.26 -5.08 0.84
N PRO A 25 0.06 -4.01 0.09
CA PRO A 25 -0.02 -3.99 -1.36
C PRO A 25 0.95 -5.00 -2.00
N PRO A 26 0.89 -5.26 -3.32
CA PRO A 26 1.78 -6.20 -4.01
C PRO A 26 3.22 -5.68 -4.12
N THR A 27 3.93 -5.57 -2.98
CA THR A 27 5.34 -5.13 -2.91
C THR A 27 6.30 -6.11 -3.58
N ASN A 28 5.85 -7.31 -3.92
CA ASN A 28 6.55 -8.22 -4.82
C ASN A 28 6.78 -7.62 -6.23
N ARG A 29 6.06 -6.55 -6.59
CA ARG A 29 6.22 -5.79 -7.84
C ARG A 29 7.05 -4.51 -7.69
N ALA A 30 7.54 -4.23 -6.48
CA ALA A 30 8.39 -3.06 -6.26
C ALA A 30 9.78 -3.27 -6.89
N PRO A 31 10.44 -2.20 -7.38
CA PRO A 31 11.78 -2.29 -8.00
C PRO A 31 12.78 -3.04 -7.11
N LEU A 32 12.77 -2.78 -5.80
CA LEU A 32 13.62 -3.45 -4.81
C LEU A 32 13.54 -4.98 -4.88
N LEU A 33 12.34 -5.53 -5.05
CA LEU A 33 12.10 -6.97 -5.06
C LEU A 33 12.38 -7.57 -6.45
N ILE A 34 12.06 -6.82 -7.50
CA ILE A 34 12.37 -7.22 -8.88
C ILE A 34 13.89 -7.34 -9.07
N ASP A 35 14.66 -6.37 -8.60
CA ASP A 35 16.13 -6.33 -8.71
C ASP A 35 16.81 -7.48 -7.95
N GLN A 36 16.19 -7.98 -6.87
CA GLN A 36 16.68 -9.15 -6.14
C GLN A 36 16.39 -10.49 -6.84
N GLY A 37 15.62 -10.46 -7.93
CA GLY A 37 15.37 -11.60 -8.79
C GLY A 37 14.21 -12.51 -8.37
N PRO A 38 13.90 -13.52 -9.20
CA PRO A 38 12.66 -14.30 -9.10
C PRO A 38 12.51 -15.09 -7.80
N THR A 39 13.62 -15.52 -7.18
CA THR A 39 13.60 -16.20 -5.88
C THR A 39 13.09 -15.27 -4.77
N ALA A 40 13.53 -14.00 -4.77
CA ALA A 40 13.07 -13.01 -3.80
C ALA A 40 11.58 -12.69 -4.03
N VAL A 41 11.18 -12.44 -5.29
CA VAL A 41 9.78 -12.20 -5.69
C VAL A 41 8.86 -13.34 -5.24
N SER A 42 9.26 -14.60 -5.44
CA SER A 42 8.47 -15.76 -5.02
C SER A 42 8.30 -15.82 -3.50
N LYS A 43 9.38 -15.68 -2.74
CA LYS A 43 9.34 -15.69 -1.27
C LYS A 43 8.45 -14.59 -0.70
N ILE A 44 8.59 -13.36 -1.18
CA ILE A 44 7.77 -12.25 -0.70
C ILE A 44 6.31 -12.40 -1.13
N THR A 45 6.02 -12.97 -2.31
CA THR A 45 4.65 -13.25 -2.75
C THR A 45 3.94 -14.18 -1.78
N SER A 46 4.58 -15.27 -1.35
CA SER A 46 4.02 -16.17 -0.33
C SER A 46 3.84 -15.47 1.01
N ALA A 47 4.82 -14.68 1.45
CA ALA A 47 4.74 -13.94 2.72
C ALA A 47 3.63 -12.89 2.72
N LEU A 48 3.39 -12.20 1.59
CA LEU A 48 2.30 -11.24 1.43
C LEU A 48 0.92 -11.92 1.54
N ALA A 49 0.76 -13.07 0.88
CA ALA A 49 -0.48 -13.83 0.95
C ALA A 49 -0.78 -14.30 2.39
N ASP A 50 0.24 -14.84 3.06
CA ASP A 50 0.16 -15.28 4.45
C ASP A 50 -0.16 -14.12 5.40
N TYR A 51 0.60 -13.02 5.33
CA TYR A 51 0.38 -11.83 6.17
C TYR A 51 -1.04 -11.29 6.01
N ASN A 52 -1.51 -11.09 4.78
CA ASN A 52 -2.83 -10.51 4.52
C ASN A 52 -3.97 -11.42 4.96
N SER A 53 -3.78 -12.75 4.86
CA SER A 53 -4.72 -13.74 5.42
C SER A 53 -4.76 -13.66 6.95
N GLN A 54 -3.59 -13.64 7.60
CA GLN A 54 -3.49 -13.54 9.06
C GLN A 54 -4.06 -12.21 9.58
N LEU A 55 -3.79 -11.09 8.91
CA LEU A 55 -4.37 -9.78 9.27
C LEU A 55 -5.89 -9.88 9.30
N SER A 56 -6.49 -10.37 8.21
CA SER A 56 -7.95 -10.49 8.09
C SER A 56 -8.55 -11.41 9.16
N ALA A 57 -7.87 -12.52 9.48
CA ALA A 57 -8.30 -13.43 10.54
C ALA A 57 -8.23 -12.79 11.93
N ASN A 58 -7.16 -12.06 12.23
CA ASN A 58 -7.00 -11.39 13.52
C ASN A 58 -7.96 -10.20 13.68
N VAL A 59 -8.27 -9.46 12.61
CA VAL A 59 -9.30 -8.39 12.67
C VAL A 59 -10.66 -8.99 13.02
N ARG A 60 -11.05 -10.13 12.42
CA ARG A 60 -12.28 -10.84 12.79
C ARG A 60 -12.28 -11.28 14.25
N ALA A 61 -11.15 -11.80 14.75
CA ALA A 61 -11.02 -12.20 16.15
C ALA A 61 -11.11 -11.01 17.11
N PHE A 62 -10.48 -9.88 16.77
CA PHE A 62 -10.58 -8.63 17.52
C PHE A 62 -12.02 -8.12 17.57
N GLN A 63 -12.71 -8.09 16.43
CA GLN A 63 -14.12 -7.69 16.37
C GLN A 63 -15.04 -8.62 17.16
N ALA A 64 -14.75 -9.92 17.21
CA ALA A 64 -15.53 -10.88 18.01
C ALA A 64 -15.25 -10.78 19.52
N LYS A 65 -14.09 -10.25 19.91
CA LYS A 65 -13.68 -10.09 21.30
C LYS A 65 -14.28 -8.85 21.94
N HIS A 66 -14.45 -7.76 21.18
CA HIS A 66 -14.86 -6.45 21.68
C HIS A 66 -16.20 -6.02 21.07
N ASN A 67 -17.24 -5.95 21.90
CA ASN A 67 -18.62 -5.75 21.45
C ASN A 67 -19.06 -4.27 21.35
N ASP A 68 -18.22 -3.34 21.81
CA ASP A 68 -18.49 -1.90 21.84
C ASP A 68 -17.70 -1.11 20.77
N LEU A 69 -17.13 -1.80 19.78
CA LEU A 69 -16.45 -1.16 18.65
C LEU A 69 -17.47 -0.48 17.71
N ASP A 70 -17.10 0.67 17.15
CA ASP A 70 -17.93 1.46 16.24
C ASP A 70 -17.74 1.01 14.78
N GLN A 71 -16.58 1.29 14.18
CA GLN A 71 -16.28 0.96 12.78
C GLN A 71 -15.01 0.13 12.66
N ILE A 72 -15.10 -1.03 12.01
CA ILE A 72 -13.96 -1.93 11.79
C ILE A 72 -13.92 -2.29 10.31
N THR A 73 -12.89 -1.83 9.62
CA THR A 73 -12.78 -2.04 8.18
C THR A 73 -11.42 -2.62 7.84
N VAL A 74 -11.43 -3.74 7.10
CA VAL A 74 -10.25 -4.21 6.37
C VAL A 74 -10.38 -3.69 4.95
N PHE A 75 -9.49 -2.77 4.57
CA PHE A 75 -9.42 -2.27 3.21
C PHE A 75 -8.32 -3.02 2.45
N ASP A 76 -8.72 -3.72 1.40
CA ASP A 76 -7.78 -4.44 0.56
C ASP A 76 -7.12 -3.51 -0.46
N THR A 77 -5.84 -3.23 -0.28
CA THR A 77 -5.06 -2.34 -1.15
C THR A 77 -4.63 -3.01 -2.46
N ARG A 78 -4.66 -4.35 -2.51
CA ARG A 78 -4.12 -5.13 -3.64
C ARG A 78 -4.81 -4.86 -4.98
N PRO A 79 -6.15 -4.77 -5.07
CA PRO A 79 -6.82 -4.54 -6.35
C PRO A 79 -6.38 -3.23 -6.99
N ILE A 80 -6.29 -2.14 -6.21
CA ILE A 80 -5.89 -0.82 -6.72
C ILE A 80 -4.49 -0.88 -7.32
N PHE A 81 -3.52 -1.41 -6.56
CA PHE A 81 -2.14 -1.49 -7.03
C PHE A 81 -2.01 -2.40 -8.25
N ASN A 82 -2.69 -3.55 -8.28
CA ASN A 82 -2.62 -4.45 -9.42
C ASN A 82 -3.23 -3.81 -10.67
N THR A 83 -4.42 -3.21 -10.58
CA THR A 83 -5.03 -2.49 -11.71
C THR A 83 -4.11 -1.40 -12.26
N LEU A 84 -3.54 -0.56 -11.38
CA LEU A 84 -2.64 0.51 -11.83
C LEU A 84 -1.36 0.00 -12.48
N LEU A 85 -0.78 -1.10 -11.96
CA LEU A 85 0.47 -1.65 -12.47
C LEU A 85 0.26 -2.53 -13.73
N ASP A 86 -0.89 -3.22 -13.84
CA ASP A 86 -1.25 -4.04 -15.00
C ASP A 86 -1.60 -3.17 -16.21
N ASP A 87 -2.28 -2.05 -15.97
CA ASP A 87 -2.70 -1.09 -17.00
C ASP A 87 -1.86 0.20 -16.98
N ALA A 88 -0.59 0.09 -16.59
CA ALA A 88 0.27 1.25 -16.31
C ALA A 88 0.29 2.31 -17.42
N LYS A 89 0.38 1.88 -18.68
CA LYS A 89 0.35 2.77 -19.85
C LYS A 89 -0.99 3.48 -20.01
N THR A 90 -2.10 2.79 -19.76
CA THR A 90 -3.46 3.37 -19.80
C THR A 90 -3.60 4.49 -18.78
N PHE A 91 -3.01 4.31 -17.60
CA PHE A 91 -2.98 5.33 -16.54
C PHE A 91 -1.87 6.39 -16.72
N GLY A 92 -1.12 6.35 -17.83
CA GLY A 92 -0.11 7.35 -18.16
C GLY A 92 1.23 7.19 -17.42
N PHE A 93 1.47 6.05 -16.77
CA PHE A 93 2.75 5.77 -16.16
C PHE A 93 3.81 5.43 -17.22
N VAL A 94 4.94 6.13 -17.19
CA VAL A 94 6.08 5.89 -18.10
C VAL A 94 6.95 4.72 -17.65
N ASN A 95 6.88 4.36 -16.37
CA ASN A 95 7.61 3.23 -15.80
C ASN A 95 6.86 2.67 -14.58
N SER A 96 6.60 1.36 -14.59
CA SER A 96 5.92 0.62 -13.52
C SER A 96 6.80 -0.43 -12.83
N THR A 97 8.05 -0.62 -13.27
CA THR A 97 9.02 -1.57 -12.68
C THR A 97 10.26 -0.89 -12.12
N GLY A 98 10.43 0.41 -12.38
CA GLY A 98 11.52 1.24 -11.91
C GLY A 98 11.07 2.67 -11.60
N PHE A 99 12.04 3.52 -11.31
CA PHE A 99 11.83 4.91 -10.89
C PHE A 99 12.88 5.81 -11.56
N CYS A 100 12.77 7.12 -11.34
CA CYS A 100 13.81 8.07 -11.73
C CYS A 100 14.71 8.37 -10.54
N ASP A 101 16.02 8.10 -10.65
CA ASP A 101 16.99 8.34 -9.56
C ASP A 101 17.01 9.80 -9.08
N ALA A 102 16.74 10.76 -9.97
CA ALA A 102 16.69 12.18 -9.61
C ALA A 102 15.51 12.51 -8.66
N TYR A 103 14.48 11.66 -8.59
CA TYR A 103 13.29 11.88 -7.76
C TYR A 103 13.26 10.99 -6.51
N GLN A 104 14.21 10.06 -6.34
CA GLN A 104 14.14 8.99 -5.33
C GLN A 104 14.04 9.48 -3.87
N ASN A 105 14.48 10.72 -3.62
CA ASN A 105 14.45 11.38 -2.31
C ASN A 105 13.37 12.47 -2.21
N GLY A 106 12.38 12.44 -3.10
CA GLY A 106 11.35 13.46 -3.23
C GLY A 106 11.70 14.52 -4.27
N THR A 107 10.71 15.37 -4.56
CA THR A 107 10.83 16.46 -5.52
C THR A 107 10.37 17.78 -4.89
N PRO A 108 10.92 18.94 -5.29
CA PRO A 108 10.50 20.23 -4.75
C PRO A 108 9.02 20.52 -4.97
N GLU A 109 8.51 20.19 -6.15
CA GLU A 109 7.12 20.38 -6.55
C GLU A 109 6.51 19.10 -7.13
N ILE A 110 5.18 18.96 -7.08
CA ILE A 110 4.46 17.83 -7.67
C ILE A 110 4.53 17.79 -9.21
N THR A 111 4.93 18.89 -9.85
CA THR A 111 5.13 19.02 -11.30
C THR A 111 6.61 19.00 -11.69
N THR A 112 7.51 18.63 -10.77
CA THR A 112 8.96 18.63 -11.04
C THR A 112 9.29 17.77 -12.26
N GLN A 113 10.14 18.30 -13.13
CA GLN A 113 10.72 17.58 -14.25
C GLN A 113 12.22 17.89 -14.34
N ILE A 114 13.05 16.85 -14.25
CA ILE A 114 14.51 16.94 -14.38
C ILE A 114 14.91 16.03 -15.54
N ALA A 115 15.47 16.60 -16.61
CA ALA A 115 15.98 15.81 -17.73
C ALA A 115 17.09 14.85 -17.25
N PRO A 116 17.10 13.57 -17.70
CA PRO A 116 16.31 13.00 -18.79
C PRO A 116 14.96 12.38 -18.38
N CYS A 117 14.55 12.51 -17.12
CA CYS A 117 13.32 11.91 -16.64
C CYS A 117 12.06 12.62 -17.17
N ALA A 118 10.98 11.86 -17.29
CA ALA A 118 9.65 12.42 -17.50
C ALA A 118 9.21 13.25 -16.27
N PRO A 119 8.09 14.00 -16.33
CA PRO A 119 7.53 14.63 -15.13
C PRO A 119 7.35 13.61 -14.00
N VAL A 120 7.63 14.00 -12.75
CA VAL A 120 7.54 13.09 -11.58
C VAL A 120 6.17 12.43 -11.45
N SER A 121 5.09 13.16 -11.79
CA SER A 121 3.71 12.68 -11.76
C SER A 121 3.44 11.53 -12.74
N SER A 122 4.33 11.28 -13.70
CA SER A 122 4.21 10.21 -14.70
C SER A 122 4.86 8.90 -14.27
N TYR A 123 5.43 8.80 -13.07
CA TYR A 123 5.99 7.54 -12.55
C TYR A 123 5.04 6.88 -11.56
N PHE A 124 5.09 5.56 -11.46
CA PHE A 124 4.38 4.83 -10.40
C PHE A 124 5.20 4.83 -9.09
N TRP A 125 6.49 4.51 -9.19
CA TRP A 125 7.39 4.40 -8.04
C TRP A 125 8.23 5.67 -7.86
N LEU A 126 8.29 6.17 -6.62
CA LEU A 126 9.17 7.26 -6.21
C LEU A 126 10.63 6.77 -6.19
N ASN A 127 10.84 5.63 -5.53
CA ASN A 127 12.13 4.98 -5.33
C ASN A 127 11.96 3.46 -5.40
N THR A 128 12.91 2.72 -4.83
CA THR A 128 12.93 1.26 -4.91
C THR A 128 11.71 0.57 -4.27
N LEU A 129 10.95 1.25 -3.39
CA LEU A 129 9.84 0.64 -2.67
C LEU A 129 8.57 1.50 -2.58
N HIS A 130 8.70 2.83 -2.54
CA HIS A 130 7.59 3.71 -2.23
C HIS A 130 6.88 4.16 -3.52
N PRO A 131 5.54 4.11 -3.60
CA PRO A 131 4.81 4.64 -4.73
C PRO A 131 4.78 6.18 -4.69
N LEU A 132 4.45 6.81 -5.81
CA LEU A 132 4.34 8.27 -5.90
C LEU A 132 3.08 8.81 -5.22
N PHE A 133 3.07 10.13 -4.97
CA PHE A 133 1.91 10.83 -4.41
C PHE A 133 0.63 10.65 -5.23
N THR A 134 0.73 10.45 -6.56
CA THR A 134 -0.41 10.17 -7.43
C THR A 134 -1.10 8.85 -7.06
N VAL A 135 -0.32 7.80 -6.80
CA VAL A 135 -0.83 6.50 -6.33
C VAL A 135 -1.39 6.62 -4.90
N HIS A 136 -0.71 7.37 -4.02
CA HIS A 136 -1.23 7.65 -2.69
C HIS A 136 -2.58 8.40 -2.73
N ASN A 137 -2.75 9.37 -3.64
CA ASN A 137 -4.01 10.09 -3.80
C ASN A 137 -5.15 9.17 -4.26
N ILE A 138 -4.88 8.26 -5.20
CA ILE A 138 -5.85 7.25 -5.66
C ILE A 138 -6.27 6.35 -4.49
N LEU A 139 -5.31 5.86 -3.71
CA LEU A 139 -5.58 5.03 -2.54
C LEU A 139 -6.39 5.77 -1.48
N ALA A 140 -6.00 7.01 -1.16
CA ALA A 140 -6.71 7.84 -0.19
C ALA A 140 -8.16 8.12 -0.61
N HIS A 141 -8.39 8.40 -1.90
CA HIS A 141 -9.74 8.59 -2.44
C HIS A 141 -10.58 7.32 -2.35
N ALA A 142 -10.00 6.16 -2.66
CA ALA A 142 -10.69 4.88 -2.56
C ALA A 142 -11.05 4.53 -1.11
N ILE A 143 -10.11 4.73 -0.17
CA ILE A 143 -10.37 4.55 1.27
C ILE A 143 -11.48 5.49 1.73
N SER A 144 -11.39 6.78 1.39
CA SER A 144 -12.42 7.76 1.75
C SER A 144 -13.80 7.35 1.24
N THR A 145 -13.87 6.84 0.01
CA THR A 145 -15.12 6.34 -0.57
C THR A 145 -15.66 5.14 0.22
N THR A 146 -14.81 4.16 0.53
CA THR A 146 -15.21 2.97 1.32
C THR A 146 -15.65 3.29 2.74
N LEU A 147 -15.08 4.32 3.37
CA LEU A 147 -15.45 4.70 4.74
C LEU A 147 -16.68 5.61 4.81
N SER A 148 -17.10 6.19 3.69
CA SER A 148 -18.27 7.07 3.62
C SER A 148 -19.59 6.32 3.37
N THR A 149 -19.52 4.99 3.22
CA THR A 149 -20.67 4.08 3.05
C THR A 149 -20.98 3.36 4.33
#